data_AF-A0A259HDB0-F1
#
_entry.id   AF-A0A259HDB0-F1
#
_cell.length_a   1.000
_cell.length_b   1.000
_cell.length_c   1.000
_cell.angle_alpha   90.00
_cell.angle_beta   90.00
_cell.angle_gamma   90.00
#
_symmetry.space_group_name_H-M   'P 1'
#
loop_
_entity.id
_entity.type
_entity.pdbx_description
1 polymer ?
#
loop_
_entity_poly.entity_id
_entity_poly.type
_entity_poly.pdbx_seq_one_letter_code
_entity_poly.pdbx_strand_id
1 'polypeptide(L)'
;MIQKKIDAKHTIIKTPCYPYRVSQRSKSRQGSKKVLLGIGGNVGDVVRRFEHLFWYLNRSRFVQISKSAPIVKNPPFGYLEQADFYNSLLLVETRLSPRALLRYVLHVEKIFGRKRLFKDAPRTLDIDIIFYENIDMKTKELTLPHPHWQERASVVIPLGYLK
;
A
#
# COMPACT_ATOMS: atom_id res chain seq x y z
N MET A 1 -7.92 1.55 18.17
CA MET A 1 -7.73 0.52 17.13
C MET A 1 -8.76 -0.57 17.34
N ILE A 2 -9.43 -1.04 16.29
CA ILE A 2 -10.44 -2.12 16.35
C ILE A 2 -9.96 -3.28 15.48
N GLN A 3 -10.06 -4.51 15.96
CA GLN A 3 -9.70 -5.72 15.21
C GLN A 3 -10.90 -6.65 15.05
N LYS A 4 -11.05 -7.27 13.87
CA LYS A 4 -12.11 -8.23 13.56
C LYS A 4 -11.56 -9.36 12.70
N LYS A 5 -11.63 -10.60 13.18
CA LYS A 5 -11.34 -11.79 12.35
C LYS A 5 -12.39 -11.91 11.26
N ILE A 6 -11.96 -12.18 10.02
CA ILE A 6 -12.87 -12.47 8.90
C ILE A 6 -12.87 -13.96 8.56
N ASP A 7 -11.75 -14.65 8.81
CA ASP A 7 -11.62 -16.10 8.72
C ASP A 7 -10.45 -16.57 9.64
N ALA A 8 -10.04 -17.84 9.52
CA ALA A 8 -8.97 -18.42 10.33
C ALA A 8 -7.58 -17.79 10.10
N LYS A 9 -7.33 -17.21 8.91
CA LYS A 9 -6.03 -16.69 8.46
C LYS A 9 -5.99 -15.16 8.40
N HIS A 10 -7.15 -14.48 8.37
CA HIS A 10 -7.20 -13.05 8.10
C HIS A 10 -7.92 -12.27 9.20
N THR A 11 -7.29 -11.16 9.59
CA THR A 11 -7.87 -10.19 10.55
C THR A 11 -7.88 -8.80 9.94
N ILE A 12 -9.03 -8.14 10.00
CA ILE A 12 -9.22 -6.75 9.62
C ILE A 12 -8.91 -5.86 10.82
N ILE A 13 -8.10 -4.84 10.61
CA ILE A 13 -7.68 -3.88 11.61
C ILE A 13 -8.06 -2.48 11.12
N LYS A 14 -8.77 -1.75 11.97
CA LYS A 14 -9.19 -0.37 11.73
C LYS A 14 -8.51 0.60 12.68
N THR A 15 -8.07 1.73 12.12
CA THR A 15 -7.47 2.86 12.81
C THR A 15 -8.03 4.17 12.24
N PRO A 16 -7.73 5.35 12.84
CA PRO A 16 -8.17 6.63 12.30
C PRO A 16 -7.72 6.90 10.85
N CYS A 17 -6.63 6.26 10.39
CA CYS A 17 -6.10 6.42 9.02
C CYS A 17 -6.50 5.27 8.08
N TYR A 18 -7.12 4.20 8.58
CA TYR A 18 -7.39 2.96 7.84
C TYR A 18 -8.70 2.29 8.31
N PRO A 19 -9.80 2.30 7.54
CA PRO A 19 -9.95 3.00 6.27
C PRO A 19 -10.13 4.51 6.48
N TYR A 20 -9.71 5.27 5.48
CA TYR A 20 -9.87 6.72 5.38
C TYR A 20 -10.55 7.05 4.04
N ARG A 21 -11.34 8.12 4.02
CA ARG A 21 -11.94 8.67 2.80
C ARG A 21 -12.03 10.19 2.93
N VAL A 22 -11.49 10.89 1.93
CA VAL A 22 -11.65 12.35 1.83
C VAL A 22 -13.13 12.68 1.58
N SER A 23 -13.65 13.73 2.23
CA SER A 23 -15.03 14.19 1.95
C SER A 23 -15.14 14.69 0.50
N GLN A 24 -16.27 14.44 -0.15
CA GLN A 24 -16.49 14.68 -1.60
C GLN A 24 -16.25 16.13 -2.10
N ARG A 25 -15.95 17.09 -1.21
CA ARG A 25 -15.68 18.49 -1.57
C ARG A 25 -14.26 18.77 -2.07
N SER A 26 -13.37 17.78 -2.05
CA SER A 26 -12.00 17.98 -2.57
C SER A 26 -11.97 17.77 -4.08
N LYS A 27 -11.86 18.87 -4.84
CA LYS A 27 -11.66 18.81 -6.30
C LYS A 27 -10.36 18.05 -6.61
N SER A 28 -10.42 17.11 -7.55
CA SER A 28 -9.23 16.47 -8.10
C SER A 28 -8.31 17.53 -8.70
N ARG A 29 -7.00 17.37 -8.51
CA ARG A 29 -6.04 18.33 -9.06
C ARG A 29 -5.97 18.16 -10.57
N GLN A 30 -6.12 19.24 -11.34
CA GLN A 30 -5.98 19.19 -12.80
C GLN A 30 -4.66 18.49 -13.19
N GLY A 31 -4.75 17.48 -14.06
CA GLY A 31 -3.61 16.70 -14.54
C GLY A 31 -3.10 15.61 -13.58
N SER A 32 -3.71 15.37 -12.42
CA SER A 32 -3.34 14.23 -11.56
C SER A 32 -4.00 12.93 -12.02
N LYS A 33 -3.29 11.83 -11.85
CA LYS A 33 -3.69 10.46 -12.16
C LYS A 33 -3.96 9.69 -10.89
N LYS A 34 -5.00 8.84 -10.90
CA LYS A 34 -5.32 7.94 -9.79
C LYS A 34 -4.41 6.73 -9.83
N VAL A 35 -3.82 6.40 -8.69
CA VAL A 35 -2.91 5.26 -8.53
C VAL A 35 -3.33 4.50 -7.29
N LEU A 36 -3.43 3.19 -7.41
CA LEU A 36 -3.63 2.31 -6.27
C LEU A 36 -2.27 1.77 -5.82
N LEU A 37 -1.86 2.14 -4.61
CA LEU A 37 -0.66 1.62 -3.98
C LEU A 37 -1.03 0.50 -3.00
N GLY A 38 -0.26 -0.58 -3.02
CA GLY A 38 -0.25 -1.59 -1.97
C GLY A 38 0.86 -1.29 -0.98
N ILE A 39 0.57 -1.42 0.32
CA ILE A 39 1.57 -1.29 1.37
C ILE A 39 1.63 -2.56 2.20
N GLY A 40 2.84 -2.99 2.57
CA GLY A 40 3.08 -4.24 3.32
C GLY A 40 4.20 -4.10 4.34
N GLY A 41 4.10 -4.84 5.45
CA GLY A 41 5.18 -4.91 6.45
C GLY A 41 4.90 -5.96 7.52
N ASN A 42 5.96 -6.47 8.15
CA ASN A 42 5.86 -7.46 9.23
C ASN A 42 6.90 -7.29 10.35
N VAL A 43 7.75 -6.25 10.28
CA VAL A 43 8.80 -5.99 11.29
C VAL A 43 8.41 -4.87 12.24
N GLY A 44 8.43 -5.14 13.55
CA GLY A 44 8.14 -4.16 14.61
C GLY A 44 6.68 -3.69 14.60
N ASP A 45 6.42 -2.46 15.05
CA ASP A 45 5.08 -1.88 15.10
C ASP A 45 4.62 -1.40 13.70
N VAL A 46 4.07 -2.33 12.91
CA VAL A 46 3.66 -2.07 11.53
C VAL A 46 2.45 -1.15 11.45
N VAL A 47 1.48 -1.28 12.38
CA VAL A 47 0.27 -0.45 12.38
C VAL A 47 0.64 1.01 12.61
N ARG A 48 1.46 1.30 13.63
CA ARG A 48 1.95 2.67 13.87
C ARG A 48 2.79 3.18 12.70
N ARG A 49 3.58 2.32 12.05
CA ARG A 49 4.35 2.70 10.85
C ARG A 49 3.44 3.08 9.69
N PHE A 50 2.35 2.36 9.47
CA PHE A 50 1.36 2.69 8.43
C PHE A 50 0.69 4.03 8.72
N GLU A 51 0.33 4.32 9.98
CA GLU A 51 -0.19 5.65 10.35
C GLU A 51 0.83 6.75 10.10
N HIS A 52 2.10 6.52 10.42
CA HIS A 52 3.16 7.47 10.11
C HIS A 52 3.33 7.66 8.59
N LEU A 53 3.28 6.58 7.81
CA LEU A 53 3.31 6.63 6.34
C LEU A 53 2.15 7.46 5.77
N PHE A 54 0.93 7.23 6.26
CA PHE A 54 -0.25 7.98 5.83
C PHE A 54 -0.04 9.49 6.00
N TRP A 55 0.44 9.92 7.17
CA TRP A 55 0.71 11.32 7.47
C TRP A 55 1.92 11.88 6.72
N TYR A 56 2.94 11.06 6.46
CA TYR A 56 4.08 11.44 5.62
C TYR A 56 3.64 11.70 4.17
N LEU A 57 2.86 10.79 3.59
CA LEU A 57 2.35 10.93 2.22
C LEU A 57 1.37 12.10 2.08
N ASN A 58 0.51 12.37 3.07
CA ASN A 58 -0.38 13.54 3.05
C ASN A 58 0.34 14.89 3.12
N ARG A 59 1.57 14.92 3.66
CA ARG A 59 2.43 16.12 3.64
C ARG A 59 3.28 16.23 2.37
N SER A 60 3.28 15.19 1.54
CA SER A 60 4.04 15.17 0.30
C SER A 60 3.42 16.08 -0.75
N ARG A 61 4.26 16.75 -1.54
CA ARG A 61 3.83 17.45 -2.76
C ARG A 61 3.59 16.52 -3.94
N PHE A 62 4.03 15.26 -3.84
CA PHE A 62 4.06 14.32 -4.97
C PHE A 62 2.83 13.44 -5.06
N VAL A 63 2.22 13.11 -3.93
CA VAL A 63 1.04 12.25 -3.84
C VAL A 63 0.05 12.83 -2.84
N GLN A 64 -1.22 12.55 -3.03
CA GLN A 64 -2.28 12.89 -2.09
C GLN A 64 -3.18 11.68 -1.88
N ILE A 65 -3.41 11.27 -0.63
CA ILE A 65 -4.28 10.12 -0.34
C ILE A 65 -5.75 10.55 -0.45
N SER A 66 -6.51 9.84 -1.27
CA SER A 66 -7.96 10.04 -1.45
C SER A 66 -8.79 9.02 -0.66
N LYS A 67 -8.35 7.76 -0.63
CA LYS A 67 -8.93 6.68 0.16
C LYS A 67 -7.83 5.76 0.71
N SER A 68 -8.10 5.09 1.82
CA SER A 68 -7.36 3.91 2.25
C SER A 68 -8.32 2.77 2.60
N ALA A 69 -7.87 1.54 2.40
CA ALA A 69 -8.56 0.35 2.87
C ALA A 69 -8.28 0.13 4.37
N PRO A 70 -9.02 -0.73 5.08
CA PRO A 70 -8.54 -1.24 6.36
C PRO A 70 -7.20 -1.98 6.20
N ILE A 71 -6.52 -2.21 7.32
CA ILE A 71 -5.33 -3.07 7.35
C ILE A 71 -5.79 -4.53 7.45
N VAL A 72 -5.17 -5.40 6.67
CA VAL A 72 -5.36 -6.85 6.71
C VAL A 72 -4.11 -7.48 7.29
N LYS A 73 -4.27 -8.21 8.38
CA LYS A 73 -3.24 -9.11 8.90
C LYS A 73 -3.42 -10.48 8.23
N ASN A 74 -2.36 -11.03 7.63
CA ASN A 74 -2.37 -12.33 6.95
C ASN A 74 -1.04 -13.08 7.13
N PRO A 75 -1.03 -14.42 7.03
CA PRO A 75 0.20 -15.21 7.18
C PRO A 75 1.25 -14.86 6.12
N PRO A 76 2.54 -15.14 6.40
CA PRO A 76 3.61 -14.96 5.42
C PRO A 76 3.47 -15.89 4.22
N PHE A 77 4.08 -15.47 3.11
CA PHE A 77 4.16 -16.23 1.87
C PHE A 77 5.63 -16.28 1.42
N GLY A 78 6.05 -17.41 0.83
CA GLY A 78 7.45 -17.66 0.49
C GLY A 78 8.23 -18.13 1.72
N TYR A 79 9.04 -17.27 2.32
CA TYR A 79 9.77 -17.57 3.56
C TYR A 79 8.78 -17.63 4.74
N LEU A 80 8.62 -18.78 5.39
CA LEU A 80 7.56 -19.00 6.39
C LEU A 80 7.98 -18.70 7.83
N GLU A 81 9.28 -18.73 8.13
CA GLU A 81 9.83 -18.45 9.46
C GLU A 81 9.91 -16.94 9.74
N GLN A 82 8.77 -16.26 9.63
CA GLN A 82 8.65 -14.83 9.92
C GLN A 82 7.26 -14.49 10.45
N ALA A 83 7.13 -13.29 11.03
CA ALA A 83 5.85 -12.79 11.52
C ALA A 83 4.84 -12.60 10.37
N ASP A 84 3.56 -12.68 10.74
CA ASP A 84 2.44 -12.31 9.88
C ASP A 84 2.63 -10.91 9.26
N PHE A 85 2.15 -10.76 8.04
CA PHE A 85 2.13 -9.49 7.35
C PHE A 85 0.90 -8.66 7.69
N TYR A 86 1.11 -7.35 7.69
CA TYR A 86 0.06 -6.35 7.67
C TYR A 86 0.10 -5.71 6.30
N ASN A 87 -1.03 -5.69 5.61
CA ASN A 87 -1.18 -5.15 4.27
C ASN A 87 -2.35 -4.18 4.21
N SER A 88 -2.26 -3.15 3.37
CA SER A 88 -3.37 -2.28 3.08
C SER A 88 -3.23 -1.66 1.69
N LEU A 89 -4.24 -0.91 1.27
CA LEU A 89 -4.26 -0.20 0.00
C LEU A 89 -4.48 1.28 0.23
N LEU A 90 -3.79 2.10 -0.56
CA LEU A 90 -3.94 3.55 -0.60
C LEU A 90 -4.33 3.95 -2.03
N LEU A 91 -5.49 4.56 -2.20
CA LEU A 91 -5.83 5.23 -3.45
C LEU A 91 -5.29 6.66 -3.39
N VAL A 92 -4.32 6.96 -4.25
CA VAL A 92 -3.65 8.27 -4.28
C VAL A 92 -3.85 8.98 -5.61
N GLU A 93 -3.73 10.29 -5.60
CA GLU A 93 -3.62 11.12 -6.80
C GLU A 93 -2.18 11.64 -6.92
N THR A 94 -1.61 11.59 -8.13
CA THR A 94 -0.24 12.08 -8.39
C THR A 94 -0.10 12.66 -9.79
N ARG A 95 0.83 13.60 -9.97
CA ARG A 95 1.26 14.11 -11.29
C ARG A 95 2.57 13.49 -11.78
N LEU A 96 3.18 12.61 -10.98
CA LEU A 96 4.39 11.92 -11.38
C LEU A 96 4.11 11.03 -12.59
N SER A 97 5.12 10.67 -13.37
CA SER A 97 5.02 9.54 -14.29
C SER A 97 5.17 8.23 -13.50
N PRO A 98 4.77 7.07 -14.04
CA PRO A 98 4.91 5.81 -13.33
C PRO A 98 6.34 5.49 -12.87
N ARG A 99 7.35 5.78 -13.71
CA ARG A 99 8.78 5.63 -13.35
C ARG A 99 9.19 6.58 -12.24
N ALA A 100 8.72 7.83 -12.28
CA ALA A 100 9.01 8.80 -11.23
C ALA A 100 8.32 8.43 -9.90
N LEU A 101 7.10 7.90 -9.97
CA LEU A 101 6.38 7.38 -8.81
C LEU A 101 7.11 6.16 -8.22
N LEU A 102 7.58 5.23 -9.05
CA LEU A 102 8.39 4.09 -8.60
C LEU A 102 9.61 4.56 -7.81
N ARG A 103 10.39 5.50 -8.35
CA ARG A 103 11.54 6.08 -7.64
C ARG A 103 11.14 6.74 -6.32
N TYR A 104 10.01 7.45 -6.31
CA TYR A 104 9.51 8.09 -5.11
C TYR A 104 9.14 7.06 -4.03
N VAL A 105 8.38 6.02 -4.35
CA VAL A 105 7.97 5.02 -3.35
C VAL A 105 9.16 4.22 -2.83
N LEU A 106 10.14 3.88 -3.68
CA LEU A 106 11.40 3.24 -3.27
C LEU A 106 12.20 4.13 -2.31
N HIS A 107 12.20 5.45 -2.53
CA HIS A 107 12.82 6.41 -1.62
C HIS A 107 12.07 6.47 -0.27
N VAL A 108 10.74 6.43 -0.29
CA VAL A 108 9.92 6.38 0.94
C VAL A 108 10.22 5.10 1.73
N GLU A 109 10.28 3.93 1.10
CA GLU A 109 10.68 2.68 1.77
C GLU A 109 12.02 2.82 2.51
N LYS A 110 13.00 3.47 1.87
CA LYS A 110 14.32 3.71 2.49
C LYS A 110 14.22 4.60 3.73
N ILE A 111 13.42 5.68 3.69
CA ILE A 111 13.15 6.53 4.86
C ILE A 111 12.51 5.72 6.00
N PHE A 112 11.62 4.79 5.64
CA PHE A 112 10.94 3.91 6.59
C PHE A 112 11.74 2.64 6.95
N GLY A 113 13.04 2.64 6.65
CA GLY A 113 14.01 1.66 7.15
C GLY A 113 14.00 0.31 6.42
N ARG A 114 13.45 0.23 5.19
CA ARG A 114 13.46 -1.01 4.41
C ARG A 114 14.89 -1.43 4.07
N LYS A 115 15.26 -2.64 4.50
CA LYS A 115 16.50 -3.34 4.11
C LYS A 115 16.16 -4.52 3.21
N ARG A 116 16.90 -4.68 2.11
CA ARG A 116 16.76 -5.79 1.15
C ARG A 116 17.88 -6.81 1.41
N LEU A 117 17.65 -7.74 2.32
CA LEU A 117 18.67 -8.72 2.76
C LEU A 117 18.70 -9.95 1.84
N PHE A 118 17.55 -10.57 1.63
CA PHE A 118 17.37 -11.72 0.74
C PHE A 118 15.94 -11.72 0.17
N LYS A 119 15.65 -12.61 -0.79
CA LYS A 119 14.32 -12.75 -1.40
C LYS A 119 13.27 -13.07 -0.33
N ASP A 120 12.14 -12.38 -0.34
CA ASP A 120 11.03 -12.56 0.62
C ASP A 120 11.35 -12.27 2.10
N ALA A 121 12.50 -11.65 2.38
CA ALA A 121 12.92 -11.27 3.73
C ALA A 121 11.93 -10.31 4.42
N PRO A 122 11.80 -10.38 5.76
CA PRO A 122 10.97 -9.46 6.54
C PRO A 122 11.21 -7.98 6.18
N ARG A 123 10.13 -7.20 6.17
CA ARG A 123 10.14 -5.75 5.83
C ARG A 123 9.58 -4.91 6.97
N THR A 124 10.18 -3.74 7.14
CA THR A 124 9.53 -2.63 7.83
C THR A 124 8.39 -2.06 7.00
N LEU A 125 8.64 -1.78 5.72
CA LEU A 125 7.69 -1.25 4.75
C LEU A 125 8.06 -1.70 3.33
N ASP A 126 7.04 -2.03 2.55
CA ASP A 126 7.08 -2.36 1.13
C ASP A 126 5.93 -1.59 0.47
N ILE A 127 6.18 -0.93 -0.67
CA ILE A 127 5.18 -0.14 -1.40
C ILE A 127 5.16 -0.56 -2.88
N ASP A 128 4.08 -1.22 -3.28
CA ASP A 128 3.85 -1.66 -4.65
C ASP A 128 2.90 -0.70 -5.39
N ILE A 129 3.15 -0.43 -6.66
CA ILE A 129 2.19 0.23 -7.55
C ILE A 129 1.30 -0.85 -8.16
N ILE A 130 0.05 -0.97 -7.69
CA ILE A 130 -0.89 -2.02 -8.13
C ILE A 130 -1.57 -1.63 -9.44
N PHE A 131 -2.18 -0.45 -9.47
CA PHE A 131 -2.83 0.11 -10.65
C PHE A 131 -2.42 1.55 -10.84
N TYR A 132 -2.35 1.98 -12.08
CA TYR A 132 -2.07 3.36 -12.44
C TYR A 132 -3.05 3.80 -13.53
N GLU A 133 -4.20 4.32 -13.11
CA GLU A 133 -5.33 4.69 -13.97
C GLU A 133 -5.48 3.74 -15.18
N ASN A 134 -5.50 4.27 -16.41
CA ASN A 134 -5.64 3.51 -17.65
C ASN A 134 -4.28 3.18 -18.28
N ILE A 135 -3.22 3.00 -17.47
CA ILE A 135 -1.88 2.68 -17.95
C ILE A 135 -1.62 1.17 -17.82
N ASP A 136 -1.46 0.53 -18.96
CA ASP A 136 -0.77 -0.75 -19.09
C ASP A 136 0.69 -0.47 -19.47
N MET A 137 1.64 -1.08 -18.77
CA MET A 137 3.03 -1.09 -19.21
C MET A 137 3.74 -2.36 -18.82
N LYS A 138 4.73 -2.72 -19.62
CA LYS A 138 5.68 -3.78 -19.31
C LYS A 138 7.08 -3.30 -19.63
N THR A 139 7.86 -3.05 -18.59
CA THR A 139 9.27 -2.65 -18.69
C THR A 139 10.12 -3.55 -17.80
N LYS A 140 11.45 -3.44 -17.90
CA LYS A 140 12.36 -4.19 -17.00
C LYS A 140 12.17 -3.84 -15.52
N GLU A 141 11.77 -2.61 -15.22
CA GLU A 141 11.69 -2.08 -13.85
C GLU A 141 10.27 -2.07 -13.28
N LEU A 142 9.25 -1.99 -14.15
CA LEU A 142 7.86 -1.80 -13.75
C LEU A 142 6.91 -2.49 -14.74
N THR A 143 6.00 -3.28 -14.20
CA THR A 143 4.88 -3.90 -14.92
C THR A 143 3.58 -3.45 -14.28
N LEU A 144 2.67 -2.87 -15.05
CA LEU A 144 1.37 -2.37 -14.62
C LEU A 144 0.26 -2.92 -15.53
N PRO A 145 -0.88 -3.38 -14.98
CA PRO A 145 -1.13 -3.62 -13.56
C PRO A 145 -0.11 -4.56 -12.92
N HIS A 146 0.08 -4.47 -11.59
CA HIS A 146 1.04 -5.31 -10.89
C HIS A 146 0.73 -6.79 -11.18
N PRO A 147 1.71 -7.60 -11.60
CA PRO A 147 1.45 -8.99 -11.97
C PRO A 147 0.88 -9.80 -10.79
N HIS A 148 -0.05 -10.71 -11.07
CA HIS A 148 -0.68 -11.59 -10.07
C HIS A 148 -1.41 -10.88 -8.92
N TRP A 149 -1.78 -9.61 -9.06
CA TRP A 149 -2.49 -8.87 -8.00
C TRP A 149 -3.80 -9.56 -7.58
N GLN A 150 -4.48 -10.25 -8.51
CA GLN A 150 -5.75 -10.96 -8.28
C GLN A 150 -5.59 -12.22 -7.43
N GLU A 151 -4.40 -12.81 -7.40
CA GLU A 151 -4.11 -14.03 -6.65
C GLU A 151 -3.69 -13.71 -5.20
N ARG A 152 -3.38 -12.43 -4.93
CA ARG A 152 -2.86 -11.98 -3.63
C ARG A 152 -4.01 -11.57 -2.72
N ALA A 153 -4.29 -12.38 -1.69
CA ALA A 153 -5.23 -12.03 -0.63
C ALA A 153 -4.91 -10.69 0.04
N SER A 154 -3.61 -10.37 0.17
CA SER A 154 -3.12 -9.08 0.68
C SER A 154 -3.52 -7.86 -0.17
N VAL A 155 -3.95 -8.07 -1.42
CA VAL A 155 -4.47 -7.03 -2.32
C VAL A 155 -5.99 -7.16 -2.44
N VAL A 156 -6.52 -8.35 -2.72
CA VAL A 156 -7.94 -8.57 -3.01
C VAL A 156 -8.85 -8.29 -1.80
N ILE A 157 -8.46 -8.74 -0.60
CA ILE A 157 -9.25 -8.51 0.61
C ILE A 157 -9.42 -7.01 0.89
N PRO A 158 -8.34 -6.20 1.01
CA PRO A 158 -8.51 -4.77 1.25
C PRO A 158 -9.17 -4.04 0.07
N LEU A 159 -9.01 -4.52 -1.17
CA LEU A 159 -9.64 -3.92 -2.36
C LEU A 159 -11.18 -3.91 -2.26
N GLY A 160 -11.76 -4.96 -1.67
CA GLY A 160 -13.20 -5.06 -1.43
C GLY A 160 -13.79 -3.91 -0.59
N TYR A 161 -12.96 -3.19 0.16
CA TYR A 161 -13.35 -2.07 1.02
C TYR A 161 -13.20 -0.69 0.36
N LEU A 162 -12.65 -0.61 -0.86
CA LEU A 162 -12.42 0.66 -1.56
C LEU A 162 -13.59 1.13 -2.43
N LYS A 163 -14.71 0.40 -2.42
CA LYS A 163 -15.98 0.74 -3.11
C LYS A 163 -16.47 2.14 -2.69
#